data_AF-A0A914WZ74-F1
#
_entry.id   AF-A0A914WZ74-F1
#
_cell.length_a   1.000
_cell.length_b   1.000
_cell.length_c   1.000
_cell.angle_alpha   90.00
_cell.angle_beta   90.00
_cell.angle_gamma   90.00
#
_symmetry.space_group_name_H-M   'P 1'
#
loop_
_entity.id
_entity.type
_entity.pdbx_description
1 polymer ?
#
loop_
_entity_poly.entity_id
_entity_poly.type
_entity_poly.pdbx_seq_one_letter_code
_entity_poly.pdbx_strand_id
1 'polypeptide(L)'
;MIQGLSSMRLTASRCARWRCNQFRGASSSKTPPAPAATYATATQRKATQETAIHKIPLSQELPGLPKAVYTRAPDTDPFATQITTLDNGLRIATEAHFGEYCTIGVAIDAGSRYEIAYPSGISHFLEKLAFNSTLNRSRDETFGMIERHGGLIDCQSTKDTFVYASSCHINGLDDVLGVIADAVLRPQITDEELETARTIVQFDVEDMNRRPDCEPLITDWIHAAAYKGNTLGLPKYCPEENLNKITRQIIFSFMKAHFTPKRIVVSGVGVSHDKMVEAAKKHFDVSTTTWAKDNSVVLPKVPSVDTSIAQYTGGE
;
A
#
# COMPACT_ATOMS: atom_id res chain seq x y z
N MET A 1 -1.76 -8.72 20.57
CA MET A 1 -2.47 -7.65 19.81
C MET A 1 -1.84 -6.26 19.98
N ILE A 2 -0.55 -6.11 20.35
CA ILE A 2 0.08 -4.77 20.56
C ILE A 2 1.38 -4.59 19.75
N GLN A 3 1.98 -5.64 19.18
CA GLN A 3 3.26 -5.53 18.45
C GLN A 3 3.18 -4.91 17.04
N GLY A 4 1.99 -4.83 16.42
CA GLY A 4 1.85 -4.33 15.04
C GLY A 4 2.24 -2.86 14.83
N LEU A 5 1.91 -1.99 15.79
CA LEU A 5 2.20 -0.54 15.70
C LEU A 5 3.70 -0.22 15.80
N SER A 6 4.48 -1.04 16.51
CA SER A 6 5.94 -0.87 16.55
C SER A 6 6.62 -1.25 15.23
N SER A 7 5.99 -2.12 14.42
CA SER A 7 6.52 -2.53 13.11
C SER A 7 6.50 -1.37 12.11
N MET A 8 5.43 -0.57 12.10
CA MET A 8 5.29 0.59 11.20
C MET A 8 6.39 1.65 11.38
N ARG A 9 6.89 1.85 12.61
CA ARG A 9 8.01 2.79 12.87
C ARG A 9 9.35 2.29 12.30
N LEU A 10 9.53 0.97 12.17
CA LEU A 10 10.76 0.38 11.62
C LEU A 10 10.79 0.46 10.09
N THR A 11 9.66 0.27 9.40
CA THR A 11 9.57 0.32 7.92
C THR A 11 10.02 1.67 7.35
N ALA A 12 9.65 2.79 8.01
CA ALA A 12 10.07 4.13 7.63
C ALA A 12 11.60 4.30 7.57
N SER A 13 12.34 3.62 8.47
CA SER A 13 13.80 3.72 8.55
C SER A 13 14.55 2.99 7.42
N ARG A 14 13.99 1.89 6.90
CA ARG A 14 14.60 1.12 5.78
C ARG A 14 14.38 1.78 4.41
N CYS A 15 13.33 2.59 4.25
CA CYS A 15 12.96 3.24 2.99
C CYS A 15 14.07 4.17 2.42
N ALA A 16 14.88 4.79 3.28
CA ALA A 16 15.86 5.81 2.88
C ALA A 16 17.12 5.28 2.15
N ARG A 17 17.40 3.97 2.15
CA ARG A 17 18.72 3.44 1.78
C ARG A 17 18.86 2.89 0.35
N TRP A 18 17.77 2.76 -0.42
CA TRP A 18 17.78 1.93 -1.65
C TRP A 18 17.71 2.66 -3.02
N ARG A 19 17.36 3.96 -3.07
CA ARG A 19 17.23 4.71 -4.35
C ARG A 19 18.36 5.73 -4.60
N CYS A 20 19.62 5.27 -4.66
CA CYS A 20 20.76 6.13 -5.02
C CYS A 20 21.27 5.93 -6.46
N ASN A 21 20.71 5.03 -7.27
CA ASN A 21 21.35 4.62 -8.51
C ASN A 21 20.41 4.19 -9.65
N GLN A 22 19.54 5.10 -10.15
CA GLN A 22 18.92 4.93 -11.47
C GLN A 22 18.41 6.26 -12.06
N PHE A 23 18.43 6.33 -13.41
CA PHE A 23 17.96 7.39 -14.32
C PHE A 23 18.83 8.64 -14.57
N ARG A 24 19.40 8.69 -15.78
CA ARG A 24 19.87 9.87 -16.53
C ARG A 24 19.25 9.86 -17.93
N GLY A 25 18.61 10.98 -18.34
CA GLY A 25 18.12 11.24 -19.71
C GLY A 25 16.88 10.42 -20.14
N ALA A 26 16.02 10.83 -21.07
CA ALA A 26 15.80 12.10 -21.80
C ALA A 26 14.35 12.07 -22.39
N SER A 27 13.74 13.09 -23.02
CA SER A 27 14.18 14.41 -23.51
C SER A 27 13.03 15.46 -23.36
N SER A 28 12.68 16.28 -24.37
CA SER A 28 11.49 17.15 -24.36
C SER A 28 11.02 17.60 -25.76
N SER A 29 9.72 17.69 -25.99
CA SER A 29 9.09 18.52 -27.04
C SER A 29 7.77 19.15 -26.51
N LYS A 30 7.30 20.24 -27.11
CA LYS A 30 6.28 21.15 -26.53
C LYS A 30 5.07 21.39 -27.44
N THR A 31 3.89 21.54 -26.84
CA THR A 31 2.72 22.27 -27.40
C THR A 31 1.83 22.83 -26.26
N PRO A 32 1.03 23.90 -26.47
CA PRO A 32 0.48 24.75 -25.41
C PRO A 32 -0.98 24.44 -24.97
N PRO A 33 -1.47 24.99 -23.84
CA PRO A 33 -2.76 24.64 -23.23
C PRO A 33 -3.90 25.66 -23.43
N ALA A 34 -5.13 25.23 -23.12
CA ALA A 34 -6.34 26.04 -22.94
C ALA A 34 -6.70 26.16 -21.42
N PRO A 35 -7.57 27.11 -20.99
CA PRO A 35 -7.54 27.64 -19.62
C PRO A 35 -8.30 26.83 -18.57
N ALA A 36 -7.83 26.87 -17.32
CA ALA A 36 -8.43 26.21 -16.16
C ALA A 36 -8.92 27.20 -15.09
N ALA A 37 -9.97 26.82 -14.35
CA ALA A 37 -10.52 27.59 -13.24
C ALA A 37 -9.62 27.56 -11.99
N THR A 38 -9.71 28.60 -11.16
CA THR A 38 -8.67 28.94 -10.18
C THR A 38 -9.03 28.54 -8.74
N TYR A 39 -8.27 27.61 -8.17
CA TYR A 39 -8.10 27.44 -6.72
C TYR A 39 -6.62 27.18 -6.39
N ALA A 40 -6.23 27.35 -5.12
CA ALA A 40 -4.87 27.74 -4.71
C ALA A 40 -3.78 26.64 -4.77
N THR A 41 -3.58 26.02 -5.94
CA THR A 41 -2.30 25.42 -6.31
C THR A 41 -1.26 26.53 -6.47
N ALA A 42 0.02 26.25 -6.14
CA ALA A 42 1.18 27.14 -6.20
C ALA A 42 1.00 28.37 -7.10
N THR A 43 0.52 29.47 -6.51
CA THR A 43 0.10 30.63 -7.27
C THR A 43 1.32 31.19 -7.99
N GLN A 44 1.25 31.31 -9.33
CA GLN A 44 2.12 32.23 -10.07
C GLN A 44 1.78 33.65 -9.61
N ARG A 45 2.27 34.03 -8.43
CA ARG A 45 2.28 35.41 -7.98
C ARG A 45 3.09 36.17 -9.02
N LYS A 46 2.46 37.10 -9.74
CA LYS A 46 3.19 38.17 -10.41
C LYS A 46 4.00 38.89 -9.33
N ALA A 47 5.27 38.52 -9.20
CA ALA A 47 6.22 39.20 -8.32
C ALA A 47 6.24 40.66 -8.76
N THR A 48 5.57 41.53 -8.00
CA THR A 48 5.34 42.92 -8.43
C THR A 48 6.55 43.82 -8.16
N GLN A 49 7.68 43.21 -7.81
CA GLN A 49 9.03 43.73 -7.85
C GLN A 49 9.97 42.58 -8.25
N GLU A 50 10.78 42.78 -9.30
CA GLU A 50 11.87 41.88 -9.66
C GLU A 50 13.08 42.07 -8.71
N THR A 51 12.88 41.86 -7.41
CA THR A 51 14.01 41.48 -6.55
C THR A 51 14.49 40.13 -7.04
N ALA A 52 15.66 40.10 -7.70
CA ALA A 52 16.26 38.88 -8.20
C ALA A 52 16.52 37.92 -7.03
N ILE A 53 15.63 36.93 -6.87
CA ILE A 53 15.60 35.98 -5.75
C ILE A 53 16.97 35.30 -5.54
N HIS A 54 17.67 35.03 -6.64
CA HIS A 54 19.03 34.47 -6.67
C HIS A 54 20.14 35.35 -6.05
N LYS A 55 19.85 36.62 -5.70
CA LYS A 55 20.80 37.56 -5.08
C LYS A 55 20.57 37.75 -3.57
N ILE A 56 19.50 37.18 -3.02
CA ILE A 56 19.19 37.28 -1.59
C ILE A 56 19.91 36.13 -0.87
N PRO A 57 20.76 36.42 0.13
CA PRO A 57 21.43 35.36 0.88
C PRO A 57 20.42 34.59 1.74
N LEU A 58 20.64 33.28 1.93
CA LEU A 58 19.75 32.41 2.73
C LEU A 58 19.62 32.82 4.21
N SER A 59 20.43 33.77 4.68
CA SER A 59 20.34 34.39 6.01
C SER A 59 19.33 35.55 6.10
N GLN A 60 18.69 35.94 5.00
CA GLN A 60 17.69 37.01 4.96
C GLN A 60 16.32 36.46 4.51
N GLU A 61 15.26 36.93 5.16
CA GLU A 61 13.89 36.57 4.79
C GLU A 61 13.55 37.04 3.36
N LEU A 62 12.91 36.17 2.58
CA LEU A 62 12.47 36.49 1.23
C LEU A 62 11.31 37.50 1.27
N PRO A 63 11.44 38.67 0.63
CA PRO A 63 10.41 39.71 0.68
C PRO A 63 9.13 39.25 -0.03
N GLY A 64 7.98 39.56 0.57
CA GLY A 64 6.66 39.24 0.01
C GLY A 64 6.13 37.82 0.30
N LEU A 65 6.86 37.00 1.05
CA LEU A 65 6.29 35.77 1.63
C LEU A 65 5.39 36.10 2.84
N PRO A 66 4.30 35.33 3.06
CA PRO A 66 3.53 35.43 4.30
C PRO A 66 4.40 34.96 5.47
N LYS A 67 4.26 35.60 6.64
CA LYS A 67 4.94 35.15 7.87
C LYS A 67 4.46 33.74 8.22
N ALA A 68 5.40 32.84 8.52
CA ALA A 68 5.09 31.48 8.94
C ALA A 68 4.29 31.51 10.26
N VAL A 69 3.09 30.93 10.23
CA VAL A 69 2.27 30.76 11.43
C VAL A 69 2.63 29.41 12.06
N TYR A 70 3.56 29.43 13.00
CA TYR A 70 3.91 28.24 13.78
C TYR A 70 2.76 27.90 14.72
N THR A 71 2.28 26.67 14.65
CA THR A 71 1.27 26.15 15.58
C THR A 71 1.95 25.94 16.93
N ARG A 72 1.37 26.48 18.01
CA ARG A 72 1.79 26.18 19.37
C ARG A 72 1.41 24.74 19.70
N ALA A 73 2.11 24.11 20.65
CA ALA A 73 1.85 22.71 21.05
C ALA A 73 0.33 22.47 21.18
N PRO A 74 -0.26 21.57 20.38
CA PRO A 74 -1.71 21.49 20.25
C PRO A 74 -2.35 20.88 21.50
N ASP A 75 -3.59 21.28 21.79
CA ASP A 75 -4.39 20.72 22.89
C ASP A 75 -4.85 19.26 22.62
N THR A 76 -4.48 18.68 21.47
CA THR A 76 -4.70 17.26 21.16
C THR A 76 -3.64 16.39 21.79
N ASP A 77 -4.05 15.42 22.61
CA ASP A 77 -3.19 14.33 23.09
C ASP A 77 -2.53 13.62 21.89
N PRO A 78 -1.19 13.69 21.74
CA PRO A 78 -0.48 13.27 20.53
C PRO A 78 -0.50 11.75 20.28
N PHE A 79 -1.12 10.96 21.16
CA PHE A 79 -1.24 9.50 21.02
C PHE A 79 -2.68 8.97 21.19
N ALA A 80 -3.68 9.85 21.20
CA ALA A 80 -5.09 9.43 21.31
C ALA A 80 -5.62 8.82 20.01
N THR A 81 -5.57 7.49 19.89
CA THR A 81 -6.14 6.75 18.75
C THR A 81 -7.67 6.76 18.79
N GLN A 82 -8.31 7.28 17.74
CA GLN A 82 -9.75 7.18 17.54
C GLN A 82 -10.09 6.01 16.62
N ILE A 83 -11.12 5.22 16.95
CA ILE A 83 -11.52 4.05 16.18
C ILE A 83 -13.02 4.09 15.91
N THR A 84 -13.41 4.06 14.64
CA THR A 84 -14.79 3.93 14.17
C THR A 84 -14.95 2.62 13.39
N THR A 85 -16.05 1.91 13.61
CA THR A 85 -16.43 0.74 12.81
C THR A 85 -17.66 1.10 11.99
N LEU A 86 -17.61 0.86 10.68
CA LEU A 86 -18.73 1.07 9.77
C LEU A 86 -19.70 -0.12 9.80
N ASP A 87 -20.94 0.09 9.34
CA ASP A 87 -22.00 -0.93 9.32
C ASP A 87 -21.65 -2.16 8.47
N ASN A 88 -20.77 -2.01 7.47
CA ASN A 88 -20.24 -3.12 6.66
C ASN A 88 -19.13 -3.93 7.37
N GLY A 89 -18.70 -3.50 8.56
CA GLY A 89 -17.64 -4.11 9.36
C GLY A 89 -16.23 -3.57 9.10
N LEU A 90 -16.06 -2.60 8.19
CA LEU A 90 -14.78 -1.91 7.97
C LEU A 90 -14.39 -1.13 9.23
N ARG A 91 -13.16 -1.31 9.71
CA ARG A 91 -12.62 -0.57 10.85
C ARG A 91 -11.72 0.55 10.36
N ILE A 92 -11.87 1.74 10.94
CA ILE A 92 -11.10 2.93 10.63
C ILE A 92 -10.45 3.41 11.92
N ALA A 93 -9.12 3.44 11.96
CA ALA A 93 -8.32 3.88 13.10
C ALA A 93 -7.48 5.10 12.71
N THR A 94 -7.47 6.15 13.52
CA THR A 94 -6.64 7.34 13.25
C THR A 94 -5.93 7.87 14.47
N GLU A 95 -4.69 8.31 14.28
CA GLU A 95 -3.90 9.06 15.24
C GLU A 95 -3.68 10.47 14.68
N ALA A 96 -4.28 11.47 15.32
CA ALA A 96 -4.12 12.86 14.91
C ALA A 96 -2.71 13.33 15.33
N HIS A 97 -1.86 13.57 14.34
CA HIS A 97 -0.51 14.10 14.54
C HIS A 97 -0.36 15.45 13.83
N PHE A 98 0.46 16.34 14.39
CA PHE A 98 0.71 17.64 13.78
C PHE A 98 1.75 17.53 12.65
N GLY A 99 1.36 17.88 11.43
CA GLY A 99 2.26 17.92 10.29
C GLY A 99 1.55 18.18 8.96
N GLU A 100 2.32 18.50 7.93
CA GLU A 100 1.82 18.65 6.54
C GLU A 100 1.79 17.31 5.78
N TYR A 101 2.42 16.27 6.34
CA TYR A 101 2.45 14.92 5.81
C TYR A 101 1.63 13.97 6.67
N CYS A 102 1.02 12.98 6.02
CA CYS A 102 0.27 11.92 6.65
C CYS A 102 0.70 10.56 6.11
N THR A 103 0.53 9.51 6.93
CA THR A 103 0.74 8.12 6.52
C THR A 103 -0.59 7.38 6.61
N ILE A 104 -1.01 6.84 5.48
CA ILE A 104 -2.24 6.10 5.29
C ILE A 104 -1.86 4.63 5.10
N GLY A 105 -2.58 3.72 5.74
CA GLY A 105 -2.35 2.29 5.64
C GLY A 105 -3.65 1.51 5.58
N VAL A 106 -3.62 0.37 4.92
CA VAL A 106 -4.72 -0.60 4.88
C VAL A 106 -4.12 -1.94 5.24
N ALA A 107 -4.43 -2.39 6.46
CA ALA A 107 -4.06 -3.70 6.96
C ALA A 107 -5.22 -4.68 6.72
N ILE A 108 -4.93 -5.77 6.03
CA ILE A 108 -5.87 -6.82 5.72
C ILE A 108 -5.44 -8.08 6.48
N ASP A 109 -6.37 -8.69 7.19
CA ASP A 109 -6.22 -10.02 7.79
C ASP A 109 -6.21 -11.07 6.67
N ALA A 110 -5.04 -11.20 6.03
CA ALA A 110 -4.76 -12.03 4.86
C ALA A 110 -3.24 -12.22 4.75
N GLY A 111 -2.78 -13.30 4.10
CA GLY A 111 -1.36 -13.65 4.03
C GLY A 111 -1.17 -15.15 3.78
N SER A 112 0.08 -15.61 3.76
CA SER A 112 0.39 -16.97 3.30
C SER A 112 -0.19 -18.09 4.19
N ARG A 113 -0.53 -17.79 5.46
CA ARG A 113 -1.25 -18.70 6.35
C ARG A 113 -2.60 -19.16 5.79
N TYR A 114 -3.25 -18.29 5.03
CA TYR A 114 -4.60 -18.53 4.51
C TYR A 114 -4.60 -19.24 3.16
N GLU A 115 -3.43 -19.63 2.64
CA GLU A 115 -3.28 -20.27 1.33
C GLU A 115 -3.54 -21.79 1.36
N ILE A 116 -4.01 -22.37 2.47
CA ILE A 116 -4.17 -23.82 2.63
C ILE A 116 -5.05 -24.50 1.57
N ALA A 117 -6.04 -23.78 1.03
CA ALA A 117 -6.93 -24.28 -0.02
C ALA A 117 -6.51 -23.87 -1.45
N TYR A 118 -5.28 -23.36 -1.60
CA TYR A 118 -4.74 -22.74 -2.79
C TYR A 118 -3.27 -23.19 -3.01
N PRO A 119 -2.65 -22.97 -4.19
CA PRO A 119 -1.20 -23.12 -4.31
C PRO A 119 -0.48 -22.04 -3.47
N SER A 120 0.46 -22.46 -2.60
CA SER A 120 1.28 -21.52 -1.83
C SER A 120 2.08 -20.58 -2.74
N GLY A 121 2.18 -19.31 -2.38
CA GLY A 121 2.88 -18.24 -3.10
C GLY A 121 1.98 -17.09 -3.57
N ILE A 122 0.66 -17.15 -3.38
CA ILE A 122 -0.28 -16.13 -3.89
C ILE A 122 -0.04 -14.76 -3.26
N SER A 123 0.25 -14.70 -1.97
CA SER A 123 0.58 -13.47 -1.25
C SER A 123 1.83 -12.81 -1.83
N HIS A 124 2.83 -13.61 -2.23
CA HIS A 124 4.04 -13.09 -2.86
C HIS A 124 3.75 -12.53 -4.26
N PHE A 125 2.90 -13.18 -5.05
CA PHE A 125 2.42 -12.64 -6.34
C PHE A 125 1.60 -11.34 -6.16
N LEU A 126 0.68 -11.31 -5.20
CA LEU A 126 -0.13 -10.12 -4.89
C LEU A 126 0.72 -8.93 -4.47
N GLU A 127 1.84 -9.16 -3.75
CA GLU A 127 2.78 -8.10 -3.36
C GLU A 127 3.39 -7.42 -4.60
N LYS A 128 3.79 -8.20 -5.62
CA LYS A 128 4.35 -7.66 -6.88
C LYS A 128 3.29 -7.05 -7.81
N LEU A 129 2.03 -7.47 -7.68
CA LEU A 129 0.89 -6.96 -8.46
C LEU A 129 0.18 -5.76 -7.79
N ALA A 130 0.55 -5.41 -6.56
CA ALA A 130 -0.21 -4.52 -5.68
C ALA A 130 -0.58 -3.15 -6.27
N PHE A 131 0.33 -2.51 -7.00
CA PHE A 131 0.13 -1.17 -7.60
C PHE A 131 0.26 -1.20 -9.13
N ASN A 132 -0.25 -2.27 -9.74
CA ASN A 132 -0.42 -2.41 -11.18
C ASN A 132 -1.74 -1.77 -11.66
N SER A 133 -2.16 -2.07 -12.90
CA SER A 133 -3.36 -1.50 -13.48
C SER A 133 -4.63 -1.92 -12.73
N THR A 134 -5.54 -0.96 -12.57
CA THR A 134 -6.82 -1.08 -11.88
C THR A 134 -7.95 -0.74 -12.84
N LEU A 135 -9.19 -1.09 -12.50
CA LEU A 135 -10.36 -0.79 -13.36
C LEU A 135 -10.58 0.71 -13.64
N ASN A 136 -10.01 1.60 -12.81
CA ASN A 136 -10.22 3.05 -12.89
C ASN A 136 -8.97 3.81 -13.37
N ARG A 137 -7.77 3.21 -13.24
CA ARG A 137 -6.47 3.88 -13.45
C ARG A 137 -5.44 2.90 -13.98
N SER A 138 -4.69 3.31 -14.98
CA SER A 138 -3.48 2.61 -15.40
C SER A 138 -2.38 2.69 -14.33
N ARG A 139 -1.36 1.83 -14.46
CA ARG A 139 -0.16 1.86 -13.61
C ARG A 139 0.52 3.24 -13.64
N ASP A 140 0.73 3.82 -14.81
CA ASP A 140 1.43 5.11 -14.95
C ASP A 140 0.65 6.29 -14.36
N GLU A 141 -0.68 6.31 -14.53
CA GLU A 141 -1.55 7.30 -13.86
C GLU A 141 -1.50 7.15 -12.34
N THR A 142 -1.41 5.92 -11.84
CA THR A 142 -1.30 5.61 -10.41
C THR A 142 0.00 6.18 -9.84
N PHE A 143 1.16 5.88 -10.46
CA PHE A 143 2.44 6.44 -10.03
C PHE A 143 2.48 7.97 -10.18
N GLY A 144 2.02 8.54 -11.29
CA GLY A 144 1.97 9.98 -11.51
C GLY A 144 1.04 10.73 -10.53
N MET A 145 -0.01 10.08 -10.02
CA MET A 145 -0.88 10.62 -8.96
C MET A 145 -0.18 10.64 -7.60
N ILE A 146 0.54 9.57 -7.25
CA ILE A 146 1.33 9.48 -6.03
C ILE A 146 2.48 10.51 -6.05
N GLU A 147 3.24 10.60 -7.15
CA GLU A 147 4.36 11.55 -7.30
C GLU A 147 3.91 13.01 -7.20
N ARG A 148 2.74 13.35 -7.77
CA ARG A 148 2.14 14.69 -7.69
C ARG A 148 1.92 15.16 -6.25
N HIS A 149 1.59 14.25 -5.34
CA HIS A 149 1.37 14.52 -3.92
C HIS A 149 2.62 14.31 -3.05
N GLY A 150 3.80 14.18 -3.69
CA GLY A 150 5.06 13.88 -3.01
C GLY A 150 5.05 12.54 -2.29
N GLY A 151 4.22 11.60 -2.75
CA GLY A 151 3.91 10.38 -2.06
C GLY A 151 4.93 9.26 -2.26
N LEU A 152 4.98 8.36 -1.29
CA LEU A 152 5.61 7.04 -1.39
C LEU A 152 4.53 5.99 -1.19
N ILE A 153 4.58 4.88 -1.93
CA ILE A 153 3.71 3.71 -1.76
C ILE A 153 4.57 2.48 -1.50
N ASP A 154 4.08 1.59 -0.65
CA ASP A 154 4.68 0.28 -0.38
C ASP A 154 3.59 -0.76 -0.12
N CYS A 155 3.88 -2.01 -0.45
CA CYS A 155 3.01 -3.14 -0.19
C CYS A 155 3.83 -4.31 0.36
N GLN A 156 3.40 -4.87 1.49
CA GLN A 156 4.12 -5.93 2.17
C GLN A 156 3.16 -7.02 2.64
N SER A 157 3.50 -8.26 2.30
CA SER A 157 2.85 -9.47 2.80
C SER A 157 3.58 -10.02 4.04
N THR A 158 2.81 -10.57 4.97
CA THR A 158 3.32 -11.44 6.04
C THR A 158 2.50 -12.74 6.05
N LYS A 159 2.74 -13.65 7.01
CA LYS A 159 1.93 -14.87 7.12
C LYS A 159 0.45 -14.57 7.44
N ASP A 160 0.19 -13.57 8.30
CA ASP A 160 -1.15 -13.29 8.86
C ASP A 160 -1.72 -11.92 8.44
N THR A 161 -0.92 -11.02 7.90
CA THR A 161 -1.37 -9.66 7.56
C THR A 161 -0.74 -9.15 6.26
N PHE A 162 -1.57 -8.53 5.43
CA PHE A 162 -1.20 -7.88 4.18
C PHE A 162 -1.36 -6.37 4.36
N VAL A 163 -0.33 -5.60 4.06
CA VAL A 163 -0.32 -4.15 4.34
C VAL A 163 -0.02 -3.38 3.06
N TYR A 164 -0.99 -2.56 2.64
CA TYR A 164 -0.78 -1.50 1.66
C TYR A 164 -0.57 -0.20 2.43
N ALA A 165 0.51 0.54 2.18
CA ALA A 165 0.79 1.78 2.87
C ALA A 165 1.22 2.89 1.90
N SER A 166 0.91 4.13 2.26
CA SER A 166 1.41 5.31 1.58
C SER A 166 1.69 6.44 2.56
N SER A 167 2.78 7.17 2.36
CA SER A 167 3.00 8.46 3.02
C SER A 167 2.92 9.56 1.98
N CYS A 168 2.12 10.60 2.22
CA CYS A 168 1.86 11.67 1.26
C CYS A 168 1.56 13.01 1.96
N HIS A 169 1.54 14.10 1.20
CA HIS A 169 1.07 15.39 1.72
C HIS A 169 -0.44 15.33 2.07
N ILE A 170 -0.87 16.00 3.14
CA ILE A 170 -2.24 15.92 3.68
C ILE A 170 -3.34 16.32 2.68
N ASN A 171 -3.02 17.20 1.72
CA ASN A 171 -3.94 17.59 0.64
C ASN A 171 -4.24 16.44 -0.34
N GLY A 172 -3.38 15.42 -0.43
CA GLY A 172 -3.54 14.25 -1.29
C GLY A 172 -4.31 13.10 -0.65
N LEU A 173 -4.80 13.25 0.59
CA LEU A 173 -5.44 12.20 1.38
C LEU A 173 -6.52 11.41 0.61
N ASP A 174 -7.48 12.10 -0.01
CA ASP A 174 -8.60 11.48 -0.74
C ASP A 174 -8.14 10.76 -2.02
N ASP A 175 -7.18 11.34 -2.74
CA ASP A 175 -6.61 10.76 -3.96
C ASP A 175 -5.81 9.49 -3.65
N VAL A 176 -4.92 9.56 -2.66
CA VAL A 176 -4.03 8.46 -2.25
C VAL A 176 -4.81 7.32 -1.60
N LEU A 177 -5.81 7.62 -0.77
CA LEU A 177 -6.71 6.59 -0.25
C LEU A 177 -7.53 5.93 -1.38
N GLY A 178 -7.95 6.70 -2.38
CA GLY A 178 -8.59 6.18 -3.59
C GLY A 178 -7.70 5.25 -4.40
N VAL A 179 -6.40 5.54 -4.51
CA VAL A 179 -5.39 4.65 -5.13
C VAL A 179 -5.26 3.35 -4.35
N ILE A 180 -5.12 3.40 -3.01
CA ILE A 180 -5.01 2.19 -2.20
C ILE A 180 -6.31 1.36 -2.26
N ALA A 181 -7.47 2.01 -2.25
CA ALA A 181 -8.76 1.32 -2.40
C ALA A 181 -8.92 0.64 -3.77
N ASP A 182 -8.45 1.26 -4.85
CA ASP A 182 -8.43 0.67 -6.19
C ASP A 182 -7.49 -0.55 -6.26
N ALA A 183 -6.29 -0.45 -5.69
CA ALA A 183 -5.33 -1.55 -5.58
C ALA A 183 -5.90 -2.76 -4.81
N VAL A 184 -6.62 -2.51 -3.72
CA VAL A 184 -7.20 -3.55 -2.85
C VAL A 184 -8.48 -4.16 -3.45
N LEU A 185 -9.39 -3.35 -3.98
CA LEU A 185 -10.75 -3.80 -4.33
C LEU A 185 -10.98 -3.95 -5.85
N ARG A 186 -10.23 -3.22 -6.67
CA ARG A 186 -10.48 -3.04 -8.11
C ARG A 186 -9.25 -3.28 -9.01
N PRO A 187 -8.34 -4.24 -8.71
CA PRO A 187 -7.22 -4.52 -9.62
C PRO A 187 -7.73 -5.18 -10.90
N GLN A 188 -7.05 -4.92 -12.02
CA GLN A 188 -7.39 -5.49 -13.32
C GLN A 188 -6.59 -6.77 -13.60
N ILE A 189 -5.28 -6.76 -13.26
CA ILE A 189 -4.30 -7.85 -13.48
C ILE A 189 -4.36 -8.35 -14.92
N THR A 190 -3.63 -7.72 -15.85
CA THR A 190 -3.50 -8.27 -17.21
C THR A 190 -2.63 -9.53 -17.22
N ASP A 191 -2.73 -10.34 -18.29
CA ASP A 191 -1.88 -11.52 -18.41
C ASP A 191 -0.39 -11.13 -18.57
N GLU A 192 -0.11 -10.00 -19.23
CA GLU A 192 1.24 -9.40 -19.32
C GLU A 192 1.79 -8.99 -17.95
N GLU A 193 0.96 -8.38 -17.10
CA GLU A 193 1.31 -8.04 -15.72
C GLU A 193 1.57 -9.29 -14.87
N LEU A 194 0.81 -10.38 -15.12
CA LEU A 194 0.98 -11.65 -14.43
C LEU A 194 2.28 -12.36 -14.84
N GLU A 195 2.64 -12.40 -16.13
CA GLU A 195 3.92 -12.94 -16.60
C GLU A 195 5.11 -12.12 -16.09
N THR A 196 4.96 -10.79 -16.05
CA THR A 196 5.96 -9.89 -15.45
C THR A 196 6.14 -10.19 -13.96
N ALA A 197 5.04 -10.33 -13.21
CA ALA A 197 5.08 -10.69 -11.79
C ALA A 197 5.70 -12.07 -11.57
N ARG A 198 5.38 -13.07 -12.41
CA ARG A 198 6.00 -14.41 -12.36
C ARG A 198 7.51 -14.36 -12.55
N THR A 199 7.98 -13.56 -13.52
CA THR A 199 9.41 -13.36 -13.78
C THR A 199 10.12 -12.72 -12.59
N ILE A 200 9.51 -11.72 -11.95
CA ILE A 200 10.04 -11.07 -10.73
C ILE A 200 10.08 -12.08 -9.57
N VAL A 201 8.99 -12.80 -9.32
CA VAL A 201 8.91 -13.79 -8.24
C VAL A 201 9.90 -14.94 -8.44
N GLN A 202 10.11 -15.40 -9.68
CA GLN A 202 11.14 -16.39 -9.99
C GLN A 202 12.54 -15.84 -9.68
N PHE A 203 12.85 -14.62 -10.12
CA PHE A 203 14.15 -13.99 -9.84
C PHE A 203 14.39 -13.82 -8.33
N ASP A 204 13.39 -13.38 -7.58
CA ASP A 204 13.48 -13.23 -6.12
C ASP A 204 13.82 -14.58 -5.44
N VAL A 205 13.16 -15.67 -5.85
CA VAL A 205 13.42 -17.02 -5.32
C VAL A 205 14.82 -17.51 -5.71
N GLU A 206 15.24 -17.28 -6.95
CA GLU A 206 16.60 -17.63 -7.40
C GLU A 206 17.69 -16.84 -6.65
N ASP A 207 17.50 -15.54 -6.40
CA ASP A 207 18.47 -14.72 -5.67
C ASP A 207 18.53 -15.13 -4.19
N MET A 208 17.37 -15.38 -3.55
CA MET A 208 17.31 -15.94 -2.19
C MET A 208 18.02 -17.29 -2.08
N ASN A 209 17.91 -18.16 -3.09
CA ASN A 209 18.62 -19.44 -3.13
C ASN A 209 20.14 -19.28 -3.36
N ARG A 210 20.58 -18.26 -4.13
CA ARG A 210 22.00 -17.96 -4.38
C ARG A 210 22.67 -17.21 -3.22
N ARG A 211 21.92 -16.37 -2.51
CA ARG A 211 22.36 -15.48 -1.44
C ARG A 211 21.30 -15.47 -0.33
N PRO A 212 21.26 -16.51 0.52
CA PRO A 212 20.27 -16.61 1.58
C PRO A 212 20.50 -15.53 2.64
N ASP A 213 19.74 -14.45 2.58
CA ASP A 213 19.63 -13.48 3.66
C ASP A 213 19.07 -14.18 4.91
N CYS A 214 19.92 -14.32 5.94
CA CYS A 214 19.61 -15.16 7.10
C CYS A 214 18.37 -14.68 7.88
N GLU A 215 18.16 -13.37 8.03
CA GLU A 215 17.06 -12.81 8.84
C GLU A 215 15.65 -13.21 8.35
N PRO A 216 15.24 -12.97 7.08
CA PRO A 216 13.91 -13.37 6.61
C PRO A 216 13.76 -14.89 6.53
N LEU A 217 14.75 -15.60 5.98
CA LEU A 217 14.66 -17.05 5.74
C LEU A 217 14.58 -17.86 7.03
N ILE A 218 15.37 -17.54 8.06
CA ILE A 218 15.33 -18.29 9.32
C ILE A 218 13.95 -18.21 9.98
N THR A 219 13.25 -17.07 9.86
CA THR A 219 11.90 -16.96 10.40
C THR A 219 10.89 -17.82 9.64
N ASP A 220 11.02 -17.95 8.31
CA ASP A 220 10.13 -18.83 7.54
C ASP A 220 10.40 -20.31 7.83
N TRP A 221 11.68 -20.70 7.90
CA TRP A 221 12.09 -22.07 8.25
C TRP A 221 11.70 -22.49 9.67
N ILE A 222 11.83 -21.61 10.66
CA ILE A 222 11.36 -21.88 12.03
C ILE A 222 9.85 -22.15 12.03
N HIS A 223 9.05 -21.35 11.29
CA HIS A 223 7.61 -21.60 11.19
C HIS A 223 7.29 -22.89 10.42
N ALA A 224 8.01 -23.20 9.34
CA ALA A 224 7.84 -24.43 8.58
C ALA A 224 8.08 -25.67 9.45
N ALA A 225 9.16 -25.68 10.25
CA ALA A 225 9.48 -26.75 11.19
C ALA A 225 8.46 -26.84 12.36
N ALA A 226 8.02 -25.70 12.89
CA ALA A 226 7.13 -25.62 14.05
C ALA A 226 5.67 -25.98 13.77
N TYR A 227 5.18 -25.76 12.55
CA TYR A 227 3.78 -25.90 12.16
C TYR A 227 3.56 -26.89 10.99
N LYS A 228 4.63 -27.50 10.46
CA LYS A 228 4.64 -28.62 9.49
C LYS A 228 3.58 -28.51 8.37
N GLY A 229 3.71 -27.50 7.51
CA GLY A 229 2.86 -27.32 6.33
C GLY A 229 1.40 -26.92 6.61
N ASN A 230 1.03 -26.66 7.86
CA ASN A 230 -0.31 -26.25 8.26
C ASN A 230 -0.31 -24.80 8.76
N THR A 231 -1.31 -23.99 8.39
CA THR A 231 -1.45 -22.58 8.81
C THR A 231 -0.14 -21.77 8.67
N LEU A 232 0.48 -21.36 9.77
CA LEU A 232 1.77 -20.63 9.81
C LEU A 232 2.93 -21.40 9.18
N GLY A 233 2.82 -22.73 9.04
CA GLY A 233 3.82 -23.58 8.40
C GLY A 233 3.86 -23.47 6.88
N LEU A 234 2.91 -22.77 6.26
CA LEU A 234 2.92 -22.49 4.82
C LEU A 234 4.01 -21.44 4.50
N PRO A 235 4.81 -21.63 3.44
CA PRO A 235 5.92 -20.75 3.11
C PRO A 235 5.42 -19.34 2.80
N LYS A 236 6.19 -18.30 3.16
CA LYS A 236 5.86 -16.93 2.74
C LYS A 236 6.11 -16.75 1.24
N TYR A 237 7.20 -17.33 0.75
CA TYR A 237 7.66 -17.19 -0.62
C TYR A 237 7.08 -18.29 -1.51
N CYS A 238 6.86 -17.99 -2.79
CA CYS A 238 6.36 -18.98 -3.75
C CYS A 238 7.42 -20.07 -3.99
N PRO A 239 7.14 -21.36 -3.76
CA PRO A 239 8.04 -22.43 -4.19
C PRO A 239 8.06 -22.51 -5.72
N GLU A 240 9.21 -22.88 -6.30
CA GLU A 240 9.43 -22.93 -7.74
C GLU A 240 8.38 -23.78 -8.48
N GLU A 241 7.97 -24.91 -7.86
CA GLU A 241 6.93 -25.80 -8.37
C GLU A 241 5.56 -25.15 -8.58
N ASN A 242 5.25 -24.06 -7.87
CA ASN A 242 3.94 -23.38 -7.92
C ASN A 242 3.91 -22.16 -8.85
N LEU A 243 5.07 -21.67 -9.32
CA LEU A 243 5.17 -20.49 -10.21
C LEU A 243 4.22 -20.61 -11.41
N ASN A 244 4.16 -21.78 -12.03
CA ASN A 244 3.34 -22.06 -13.21
C ASN A 244 1.90 -22.51 -12.87
N LYS A 245 1.60 -22.80 -11.59
CA LYS A 245 0.26 -23.19 -11.13
C LYS A 245 -0.59 -21.98 -10.73
N ILE A 246 0.03 -20.86 -10.38
CA ILE A 246 -0.67 -19.63 -9.98
C ILE A 246 -1.21 -18.93 -11.24
N THR A 247 -2.53 -18.88 -11.35
CA THR A 247 -3.27 -18.23 -12.44
C THR A 247 -4.04 -17.01 -11.95
N ARG A 248 -4.40 -16.11 -12.86
CA ARG A 248 -5.25 -14.94 -12.63
C ARG A 248 -6.52 -15.29 -11.82
N GLN A 249 -7.19 -16.39 -12.17
CA GLN A 249 -8.42 -16.84 -11.48
C GLN A 249 -8.18 -17.26 -10.03
N ILE A 250 -7.04 -17.90 -9.74
CA ILE A 250 -6.67 -18.29 -8.38
C ILE A 250 -6.42 -17.05 -7.52
N ILE A 251 -5.70 -16.05 -8.04
CA ILE A 251 -5.42 -14.79 -7.36
C ILE A 251 -6.73 -14.05 -7.02
N PHE A 252 -7.62 -13.83 -7.99
CA PHE A 252 -8.91 -13.19 -7.73
C PHE A 252 -9.81 -13.99 -6.77
N SER A 253 -9.73 -15.32 -6.77
CA SER A 253 -10.48 -16.16 -5.83
C SER A 253 -9.99 -16.02 -4.39
N PHE A 254 -8.67 -15.87 -4.21
CA PHE A 254 -8.08 -15.53 -2.92
C PHE A 254 -8.52 -14.12 -2.49
N MET A 255 -8.40 -13.11 -3.35
CA MET A 255 -8.86 -11.75 -3.04
C MET A 255 -10.35 -11.73 -2.65
N LYS A 256 -11.23 -12.38 -3.41
CA LYS A 256 -12.67 -12.46 -3.11
C LYS A 256 -12.98 -13.10 -1.75
N ALA A 257 -12.20 -14.09 -1.32
CA ALA A 257 -12.38 -14.74 -0.02
C ALA A 257 -11.80 -13.90 1.14
N HIS A 258 -10.65 -13.27 0.95
CA HIS A 258 -9.88 -12.66 2.03
C HIS A 258 -10.08 -11.15 2.16
N PHE A 259 -10.23 -10.41 1.06
CA PHE A 259 -10.28 -8.94 1.03
C PHE A 259 -11.73 -8.45 1.27
N THR A 260 -12.27 -8.79 2.44
CA THR A 260 -13.63 -8.42 2.86
C THR A 260 -13.59 -7.31 3.93
N PRO A 261 -14.57 -6.37 4.00
CA PRO A 261 -14.51 -5.23 4.91
C PRO A 261 -14.24 -5.59 6.38
N LYS A 262 -14.85 -6.68 6.87
CA LYS A 262 -14.66 -7.19 8.25
C LYS A 262 -13.18 -7.51 8.57
N ARG A 263 -12.41 -7.90 7.55
CA ARG A 263 -10.99 -8.26 7.62
C ARG A 263 -10.06 -7.09 7.27
N ILE A 264 -10.60 -5.95 6.86
CA ILE A 264 -9.84 -4.76 6.50
C ILE A 264 -9.89 -3.73 7.64
N VAL A 265 -8.72 -3.17 7.96
CA VAL A 265 -8.56 -2.02 8.85
C VAL A 265 -7.86 -0.91 8.07
N VAL A 266 -8.52 0.23 7.94
CA VAL A 266 -7.96 1.44 7.35
C VAL A 266 -7.36 2.28 8.48
N SER A 267 -6.06 2.54 8.43
CA SER A 267 -5.31 3.31 9.43
C SER A 267 -4.81 4.63 8.84
N GLY A 268 -4.82 5.72 9.63
CA GLY A 268 -4.24 7.00 9.22
C GLY A 268 -3.52 7.71 10.37
N VAL A 269 -2.29 8.14 10.15
CA VAL A 269 -1.49 8.96 11.09
C VAL A 269 -1.27 10.33 10.48
N GLY A 270 -1.48 11.40 11.25
CA GLY A 270 -1.41 12.77 10.73
C GLY A 270 -2.67 13.20 9.96
N VAL A 271 -3.82 12.56 10.23
CA VAL A 271 -5.11 12.87 9.58
C VAL A 271 -6.20 13.17 10.61
N SER A 272 -7.18 13.98 10.21
CA SER A 272 -8.42 14.17 10.96
C SER A 272 -9.31 12.92 10.82
N HIS A 273 -9.87 12.45 11.94
CA HIS A 273 -10.71 11.24 11.97
C HIS A 273 -11.90 11.34 11.01
N ASP A 274 -12.65 12.44 11.06
CA ASP A 274 -13.87 12.63 10.26
C ASP A 274 -13.56 12.59 8.75
N LYS A 275 -12.50 13.27 8.31
CA LYS A 275 -12.03 13.24 6.91
C LYS A 275 -11.64 11.83 6.48
N MET A 276 -10.97 11.08 7.35
CA MET A 276 -10.59 9.69 7.07
C MET A 276 -11.82 8.79 6.96
N VAL A 277 -12.83 8.98 7.81
CA VAL A 277 -14.08 8.22 7.79
C VAL A 277 -14.90 8.52 6.54
N GLU A 278 -15.00 9.79 6.12
CA GLU A 278 -15.68 10.19 4.90
C GLU A 278 -14.99 9.61 3.64
N ALA A 279 -13.67 9.77 3.53
CA ALA A 279 -12.92 9.23 2.40
C ALA A 279 -12.93 7.69 2.37
N ALA A 280 -12.85 7.01 3.52
CA ALA A 280 -12.98 5.56 3.58
C ALA A 280 -14.36 5.07 3.12
N LYS A 281 -15.45 5.72 3.58
CA LYS A 281 -16.82 5.42 3.12
C LYS A 281 -16.99 5.59 1.61
N LYS A 282 -16.36 6.61 1.02
CA LYS A 282 -16.38 6.91 -0.42
C LYS A 282 -15.68 5.85 -1.26
N HIS A 283 -14.49 5.39 -0.86
CA HIS A 283 -13.64 4.55 -1.71
C HIS A 283 -13.78 3.04 -1.48
N PHE A 284 -14.13 2.60 -0.26
CA PHE A 284 -14.24 1.19 0.12
C PHE A 284 -15.64 0.60 -0.08
N ASP A 285 -16.32 0.96 -1.17
CA ASP A 285 -17.59 0.33 -1.55
C ASP A 285 -17.37 -1.07 -2.17
N VAL A 286 -17.85 -2.08 -1.45
CA VAL A 286 -17.84 -3.50 -1.84
C VAL A 286 -18.61 -3.77 -3.12
N SER A 287 -19.63 -2.97 -3.44
CA SER A 287 -20.43 -3.15 -4.66
C SER A 287 -19.59 -3.02 -5.95
N THR A 288 -18.46 -2.32 -5.85
CA THR A 288 -17.64 -1.92 -6.99
C THR A 288 -16.46 -2.85 -7.29
N THR A 289 -16.23 -3.91 -6.50
CA THR A 289 -15.04 -4.77 -6.64
C THR A 289 -14.98 -5.48 -8.00
N THR A 290 -13.76 -5.81 -8.47
CA THR A 290 -13.58 -6.50 -9.76
C THR A 290 -14.39 -7.79 -9.84
N TRP A 291 -14.33 -8.61 -8.79
CA TRP A 291 -15.01 -9.91 -8.71
C TRP A 291 -16.52 -9.84 -8.37
N ALA A 292 -17.05 -8.64 -8.10
CA ALA A 292 -18.49 -8.39 -8.02
C ALA A 292 -19.06 -7.96 -9.38
N LYS A 293 -18.27 -7.20 -10.17
CA LYS A 293 -18.62 -6.80 -11.54
C LYS A 293 -18.52 -7.96 -12.53
N ASP A 294 -17.46 -8.76 -12.41
CA ASP A 294 -17.22 -9.93 -13.26
C ASP A 294 -16.95 -11.16 -12.38
N ASN A 295 -17.86 -12.14 -12.41
CA ASN A 295 -17.68 -13.39 -11.67
C ASN A 295 -16.94 -14.47 -12.49
N SER A 296 -16.57 -14.21 -13.76
CA SER A 296 -15.77 -15.14 -14.58
C SER A 296 -14.28 -15.10 -14.25
N VAL A 297 -13.81 -14.02 -13.60
CA VAL A 297 -12.42 -13.91 -13.13
C VAL A 297 -12.14 -14.72 -11.85
N VAL A 298 -13.13 -15.38 -11.25
CA VAL A 298 -12.94 -16.26 -10.08
C VAL A 298 -13.22 -17.72 -10.42
N LEU A 299 -12.67 -18.63 -9.61
CA LEU A 299 -12.89 -20.07 -9.72
C LEU A 299 -14.39 -20.39 -9.54
N PRO A 300 -14.93 -21.38 -10.28
CA PRO A 300 -16.34 -21.79 -10.16
C PRO A 300 -16.76 -22.19 -8.74
N LYS A 301 -15.81 -22.70 -7.95
CA LYS A 301 -15.96 -22.98 -6.52
C LYS A 301 -14.82 -22.30 -5.76
N VAL A 302 -15.08 -21.10 -5.26
CA VAL A 302 -14.16 -20.38 -4.36
C VAL A 302 -14.07 -21.15 -3.04
N PRO A 303 -12.86 -21.50 -2.54
CA PRO A 303 -12.70 -22.10 -1.22
C PRO A 303 -13.29 -21.24 -0.10
N SER A 304 -13.77 -21.89 0.97
CA SER A 304 -14.13 -21.18 2.20
C SER A 304 -12.87 -20.64 2.88
N VAL A 305 -12.97 -19.44 3.46
CA VAL A 305 -11.91 -18.87 4.30
C VAL A 305 -11.56 -19.85 5.42
N ASP A 306 -10.28 -20.19 5.54
CA ASP A 306 -9.79 -20.94 6.69
C ASP A 306 -9.84 -20.07 7.96
N THR A 307 -10.43 -20.61 9.01
CA THR A 307 -10.52 -20.03 10.35
C THR A 307 -9.76 -20.87 11.39
N SER A 308 -8.92 -21.81 10.95
CA SER A 308 -8.18 -22.71 11.82
C SER A 308 -7.18 -21.95 12.70
N ILE A 309 -7.17 -22.30 13.98
CA ILE A 309 -6.17 -21.83 14.94
C ILE A 309 -4.84 -22.51 14.56
N ALA A 310 -3.75 -21.73 14.51
CA ALA A 310 -2.45 -22.28 14.21
C ALA A 310 -2.01 -23.26 15.31
N GLN A 311 -1.90 -24.54 14.95
CA GLN A 311 -1.53 -25.61 15.87
C GLN A 311 -0.04 -25.89 15.75
N TYR A 312 0.71 -25.65 16.82
CA TYR A 312 2.11 -26.07 16.92
C TYR A 312 2.19 -27.60 16.87
N THR A 313 2.92 -28.14 15.90
CA THR A 313 3.05 -29.59 15.64
C THR A 313 4.38 -30.17 16.12
N GLY A 314 5.24 -29.33 16.71
CA GLY A 314 6.56 -29.71 17.18
C GLY A 314 7.60 -29.77 16.07
N GLY A 315 8.77 -29.18 16.30
CA GLY A 315 9.97 -29.45 15.50
C GLY A 315 10.63 -30.74 15.96
N GLU A 316 11.08 -31.56 15.00
CA GLU A 316 12.14 -32.57 15.20
C GLU A 316 13.44 -31.99 14.62
#